data_AF-A0A9E2QTH5-F1
#
_entry.id   AF-A0A9E2QTH5-F1
#
_cell.length_a   1.000
_cell.length_b   1.000
_cell.length_c   1.000
_cell.angle_alpha   90.00
_cell.angle_beta   90.00
_cell.angle_gamma   90.00
#
_symmetry.space_group_name_H-M   'P 1'
#
loop_
_entity.id
_entity.type
_entity.pdbx_description
1 polymer ?
#
loop_
_entity_poly.entity_id
_entity_poly.type
_entity_poly.pdbx_seq_one_letter_code
_entity_poly.pdbx_strand_id
1 'polypeptide(L)'
;MTIAIVCMLIVGVLPIVSTGIAKAGLRGYDNHNPREWLSRLGGYRARANAAQANAWEAFPFFAAGVLAAQWMQVPQARIDLLAMVFVALRVAYLGLYLADLATLRSLVWIAGWGISVSLYLSALW
;
A
#
# COMPACT_ATOMS: atom_id res chain seq x y z
N MET A 1 -10.54 -19.66 3.43
CA MET A 1 -10.69 -18.98 2.12
C MET A 1 -11.09 -17.52 2.37
N THR A 2 -10.62 -16.62 1.50
CA THR A 2 -10.92 -15.17 1.34
C THR A 2 -10.10 -14.11 2.08
N ILE A 3 -9.44 -14.35 3.21
CA ILE A 3 -8.74 -13.26 3.95
C ILE A 3 -7.64 -12.63 3.09
N ALA A 4 -6.72 -13.41 2.50
CA ALA A 4 -5.68 -12.87 1.63
C ALA A 4 -6.22 -12.08 0.42
N ILE A 5 -7.36 -12.49 -0.16
CA ILE A 5 -8.00 -11.77 -1.27
C ILE A 5 -8.62 -10.46 -0.79
N VAL A 6 -9.26 -10.45 0.39
CA VAL A 6 -9.77 -9.23 1.02
C VAL A 6 -8.62 -8.28 1.34
N CYS A 7 -7.48 -8.79 1.82
CA CYS A 7 -6.27 -7.98 2.02
C CYS A 7 -5.77 -7.36 0.72
N MET A 8 -5.73 -8.12 -0.40
CA MET A 8 -5.40 -7.56 -1.72
C MET A 8 -6.36 -6.44 -2.13
N LEU A 9 -7.67 -6.63 -1.91
CA LEU A 9 -8.66 -5.58 -2.18
C LEU A 9 -8.40 -4.33 -1.34
N ILE A 10 -8.17 -4.48 -0.03
CA ILE A 10 -7.88 -3.36 0.88
C ILE A 10 -6.63 -2.61 0.39
N VAL A 11 -5.55 -3.33 0.09
CA VAL A 11 -4.31 -2.71 -0.37
C VAL A 11 -4.48 -2.03 -1.73
N GLY A 12 -5.23 -2.62 -2.65
CA GLY A 12 -5.54 -2.02 -3.96
C GLY A 12 -6.38 -0.75 -3.85
N VAL A 13 -7.17 -0.60 -2.78
CA VAL A 13 -7.98 0.60 -2.50
C VAL A 13 -7.20 1.69 -1.75
N LEU A 14 -6.15 1.35 -0.99
CA LEU A 14 -5.36 2.32 -0.22
C LEU A 14 -4.80 3.51 -1.04
N PRO A 15 -4.28 3.35 -2.26
CA PRO A 15 -3.87 4.49 -3.08
C PRO A 15 -5.02 5.48 -3.33
N ILE A 16 -6.24 4.99 -3.53
CA ILE A 16 -7.43 5.83 -3.74
C ILE A 16 -7.78 6.62 -2.48
N VAL A 17 -7.71 5.97 -1.31
CA VAL A 17 -7.88 6.64 0.00
C VAL A 17 -6.84 7.75 0.17
N SER A 18 -5.56 7.45 -0.12
CA SER A 18 -4.48 8.44 -0.03
C SER A 18 -4.68 9.63 -0.98
N THR A 19 -5.15 9.37 -2.21
CA THR A 19 -5.53 10.42 -3.17
C THR A 19 -6.68 11.27 -2.62
N GLY A 20 -7.68 10.63 -2.00
CA GLY A 20 -8.81 11.29 -1.38
C GLY A 20 -8.38 12.27 -0.28
N ILE A 21 -7.42 11.85 0.56
CA ILE A 21 -6.82 12.71 1.60
C ILE A 21 -6.09 13.91 0.96
N ALA A 22 -5.35 13.69 -0.13
CA ALA A 22 -4.66 14.77 -0.86
C ALA A 22 -5.66 15.82 -1.41
N LYS A 23 -6.83 15.38 -1.88
CA LYS A 23 -7.86 16.23 -2.49
C LYS A 23 -8.82 16.85 -1.47
N ALA A 24 -8.92 16.30 -0.27
CA ALA A 24 -9.92 16.69 0.73
C ALA A 24 -9.86 18.20 1.06
N GLY A 25 -11.01 18.86 0.97
CA GLY A 25 -11.21 20.25 1.38
C GLY A 25 -10.63 21.32 0.45
N LEU A 26 -10.11 20.97 -0.73
CA LEU A 26 -9.64 21.95 -1.71
C LEU A 26 -10.72 22.30 -2.74
N ARG A 27 -10.86 23.60 -3.02
CA ARG A 27 -11.64 24.13 -4.15
C ARG A 27 -10.71 24.31 -5.36
N GLY A 28 -11.24 24.16 -6.57
CA GLY A 28 -10.45 24.34 -7.80
C GLY A 28 -9.63 23.10 -8.22
N TYR A 29 -10.15 21.90 -7.96
CA TYR A 29 -9.58 20.66 -8.51
C TYR A 29 -9.75 20.65 -10.04
N ASP A 30 -8.63 20.49 -10.75
CA ASP A 30 -8.64 20.38 -12.21
C ASP A 30 -8.88 18.93 -12.64
N ASN A 31 -10.04 18.66 -13.23
CA ASN A 31 -10.39 17.36 -13.79
C ASN A 31 -9.75 17.09 -15.16
N HIS A 32 -9.30 18.12 -15.87
CA HIS A 32 -8.60 17.96 -17.15
C HIS A 32 -7.16 17.49 -16.92
N ASN A 33 -6.45 18.04 -15.92
CA ASN A 33 -5.07 17.68 -15.60
C ASN A 33 -4.86 17.30 -14.12
N PRO A 34 -5.47 16.20 -13.65
CA PRO A 34 -5.50 15.87 -12.23
C PRO A 34 -4.12 15.55 -11.63
N ARG A 35 -3.20 14.99 -12.43
CA ARG A 35 -1.84 14.66 -11.97
C ARG A 35 -0.98 15.91 -11.81
N GLU A 36 -1.10 16.86 -12.73
CA GLU A 36 -0.41 18.14 -12.64
C GLU A 36 -0.95 18.97 -11.47
N TRP A 37 -2.26 18.96 -11.25
CA TRP A 37 -2.84 19.61 -10.07
C TRP A 37 -2.30 19.00 -8.77
N LEU A 38 -2.22 17.67 -8.69
CA LEU A 38 -1.69 16.96 -7.51
C LEU A 38 -0.20 17.26 -7.26
N SER A 39 0.61 17.51 -8.29
CA SER A 39 2.04 17.79 -8.14
C SER A 39 2.32 19.19 -7.57
N ARG A 40 1.36 20.11 -7.69
CA ARG A 40 1.44 21.48 -7.16
C ARG A 40 1.02 21.58 -5.69
N LEU A 41 0.54 20.48 -5.09
CA LEU A 41 0.11 20.47 -3.69
C LEU A 41 1.31 20.60 -2.74
N GLY A 42 1.09 21.24 -1.59
CA GLY A 42 2.07 21.40 -0.52
C GLY A 42 1.68 20.68 0.78
N GLY A 43 2.62 20.63 1.73
CA GLY A 43 2.40 20.13 3.09
C GLY A 43 1.90 18.68 3.14
N TYR A 44 0.97 18.38 4.04
CA TYR A 44 0.45 17.03 4.23
C TYR A 44 -0.26 16.46 2.99
N ARG A 45 -0.78 17.32 2.09
CA ARG A 45 -1.45 16.89 0.86
C ARG A 45 -0.44 16.40 -0.19
N ALA A 46 0.70 17.08 -0.31
CA ALA A 46 1.83 16.59 -1.10
C ALA A 46 2.29 15.22 -0.59
N ARG A 47 2.39 15.09 0.74
CA ARG A 47 2.73 13.83 1.41
C ARG A 47 1.70 12.72 1.13
N ALA A 48 0.40 13.03 1.14
CA ALA A 48 -0.65 12.08 0.78
C ALA A 48 -0.57 11.65 -0.71
N ASN A 49 -0.25 12.56 -1.63
CA ASN A 49 -0.04 12.22 -3.04
C ASN A 49 1.21 11.33 -3.23
N ALA A 50 2.29 11.60 -2.49
CA ALA A 50 3.48 10.76 -2.53
C ALA A 50 3.26 9.37 -1.90
N ALA A 51 2.45 9.28 -0.84
CA ALA A 51 2.03 8.01 -0.24
C ALA A 51 1.15 7.18 -1.21
N GLN A 52 0.30 7.83 -2.01
CA GLN A 52 -0.46 7.18 -3.08
C GLN A 52 0.48 6.54 -4.10
N ALA A 53 1.47 7.29 -4.61
CA ALA A 53 2.42 6.78 -5.60
C ALA A 53 3.16 5.53 -5.07
N ASN A 54 3.67 5.59 -3.84
CA ASN A 54 4.31 4.44 -3.20
C ASN A 54 3.36 3.23 -3.03
N ALA A 55 2.07 3.48 -2.75
CA ALA A 55 1.09 2.40 -2.63
C ALA A 55 0.84 1.71 -3.98
N TRP A 56 0.84 2.47 -5.08
CA TRP A 56 0.78 1.88 -6.44
C TRP A 56 2.01 1.05 -6.79
N GLU A 57 3.20 1.45 -6.33
CA GLU A 57 4.43 0.68 -6.55
C GLU A 57 4.46 -0.62 -5.73
N ALA A 58 3.97 -0.57 -4.48
CA ALA A 58 4.01 -1.72 -3.58
C ALA A 58 2.95 -2.79 -3.92
N PHE A 59 1.78 -2.38 -4.42
CA PHE A 59 0.63 -3.28 -4.62
C PHE A 59 0.90 -4.43 -5.60
N PRO A 60 1.44 -4.22 -6.82
CA PRO A 60 1.63 -5.30 -7.78
C PRO A 60 2.54 -6.41 -7.26
N PHE A 61 3.64 -6.04 -6.59
CA PHE A 61 4.59 -7.00 -6.04
C PHE A 61 3.97 -7.81 -4.88
N PHE A 62 3.20 -7.17 -4.01
CA PHE A 62 2.45 -7.86 -2.97
C PHE A 62 1.38 -8.81 -3.54
N ALA A 63 0.55 -8.32 -4.45
CA ALA A 63 -0.55 -9.09 -5.03
C ALA A 63 -0.03 -10.31 -5.80
N ALA A 64 1.02 -10.15 -6.61
CA ALA A 64 1.65 -11.26 -7.31
C ALA A 64 2.27 -12.28 -6.34
N GLY A 65 2.86 -11.84 -5.22
CA GLY A 65 3.34 -12.74 -4.16
C GLY A 65 2.23 -13.57 -3.51
N VAL A 66 1.09 -12.95 -3.19
CA VAL A 66 -0.09 -13.65 -2.67
C VAL A 66 -0.59 -14.70 -3.68
N LEU A 67 -0.75 -14.30 -4.95
CA LEU A 67 -1.22 -15.20 -6.00
C LEU A 67 -0.25 -16.35 -6.26
N ALA A 68 1.07 -16.10 -6.25
CA ALA A 68 2.09 -17.12 -6.40
C ALA A 68 2.04 -18.14 -5.23
N ALA A 69 1.94 -17.66 -3.99
CA ALA A 69 1.81 -18.54 -2.82
C ALA A 69 0.52 -19.37 -2.86
N GLN A 70 -0.60 -18.79 -3.33
CA GLN A 70 -1.84 -19.53 -3.52
C GLN A 70 -1.72 -20.58 -4.64
N TRP A 71 -1.09 -20.22 -5.76
CA TRP A 71 -0.85 -21.14 -6.87
C TRP A 71 -0.02 -22.35 -6.43
N MET A 72 1.02 -22.11 -5.63
CA MET A 72 1.89 -23.16 -5.08
C MET A 72 1.30 -23.89 -3.86
N GLN A 73 0.03 -23.63 -3.52
CA GLN A 73 -0.68 -24.30 -2.42
C GLN A 73 0.03 -24.18 -1.05
N VAL A 74 0.69 -23.04 -0.80
CA VAL A 74 1.29 -22.72 0.50
C VAL A 74 0.18 -22.77 1.57
N PRO A 75 0.46 -23.25 2.81
CA PRO A 75 -0.55 -23.31 3.86
C PRO A 75 -1.31 -22.00 4.03
N GLN A 76 -2.63 -22.03 3.81
CA GLN A 76 -3.48 -20.83 3.71
C GLN A 76 -3.35 -19.90 4.92
N ALA A 77 -3.22 -20.47 6.14
CA ALA A 77 -3.05 -19.70 7.37
C ALA A 77 -1.78 -18.82 7.35
N ARG A 78 -0.69 -19.28 6.70
CA ARG A 78 0.54 -18.49 6.52
C ARG A 78 0.31 -17.34 5.56
N ILE A 79 -0.35 -17.59 4.42
CA ILE A 79 -0.67 -16.55 3.43
C ILE A 79 -1.55 -15.47 4.07
N ASP A 80 -2.61 -15.89 4.79
CA ASP A 80 -3.54 -14.98 5.46
C ASP A 80 -2.84 -14.13 6.52
N LEU A 81 -1.97 -14.73 7.35
CA LEU A 81 -1.18 -14.00 8.36
C LEU A 81 -0.29 -12.93 7.70
N LEU A 82 0.49 -13.32 6.69
CA LEU A 82 1.37 -12.40 5.97
C LEU A 82 0.57 -11.26 5.32
N ALA A 83 -0.56 -11.58 4.67
CA ALA A 83 -1.42 -10.60 4.03
C ALA A 83 -2.02 -9.59 5.04
N MET A 84 -2.47 -10.06 6.20
CA MET A 84 -2.99 -9.19 7.27
C MET A 84 -1.90 -8.27 7.84
N VAL A 85 -0.69 -8.80 8.07
CA VAL A 85 0.46 -8.01 8.53
C VAL A 85 0.82 -6.95 7.49
N PHE A 86 0.82 -7.29 6.20
CA PHE A 86 1.06 -6.33 5.13
C PHE A 86 0.04 -5.18 5.13
N VAL A 87 -1.26 -5.49 5.26
CA VAL A 87 -2.31 -4.47 5.38
C VAL A 87 -2.05 -3.53 6.55
N ALA A 88 -1.76 -4.06 7.74
CA ALA A 88 -1.46 -3.27 8.92
C ALA A 88 -0.26 -2.34 8.70
N LEU A 89 0.82 -2.86 8.09
CA LEU A 89 2.00 -2.08 7.74
C LEU A 89 1.68 -0.97 6.73
N ARG A 90 0.83 -1.21 5.73
CA ARG A 90 0.45 -0.19 4.74
C ARG A 90 -0.42 0.92 5.34
N VAL A 91 -1.32 0.58 6.26
CA VAL A 91 -2.11 1.58 7.00
C VAL A 91 -1.20 2.42 7.90
N ALA A 92 -0.29 1.78 8.65
CA ALA A 92 0.70 2.48 9.47
C ALA A 92 1.60 3.37 8.61
N TYR A 93 2.09 2.87 7.47
CA TYR A 93 2.92 3.62 6.53
C TYR A 93 2.23 4.90 6.05
N LEU A 94 0.94 4.83 5.67
CA LEU A 94 0.17 6.01 5.28
C LEU A 94 0.09 7.03 6.44
N GLY A 95 -0.25 6.58 7.65
CA GLY A 95 -0.30 7.46 8.83
C GLY A 95 1.04 8.14 9.12
N LEU A 96 2.14 7.40 9.09
CA LEU A 96 3.50 7.91 9.30
C LEU A 96 3.90 8.90 8.19
N TYR A 97 3.48 8.65 6.95
CA TYR A 97 3.71 9.56 5.84
C TYR A 97 3.01 10.90 6.06
N LEU A 98 1.74 10.88 6.48
CA LEU A 98 0.97 12.09 6.76
C LEU A 98 1.57 12.88 7.93
N ALA A 99 2.04 12.17 8.97
CA ALA A 99 2.68 12.72 10.16
C ALA A 99 4.15 13.15 9.97
N ASP A 100 4.73 12.94 8.77
CA ASP A 100 6.11 13.32 8.43
C ASP A 100 7.20 12.62 9.27
N LEU A 101 6.93 11.39 9.74
CA LEU A 101 7.84 10.59 10.56
C LEU A 101 8.75 9.70 9.68
N ALA A 102 9.75 10.32 9.05
CA ALA A 102 10.54 9.70 7.98
C ALA A 102 11.24 8.37 8.36
N THR A 103 11.89 8.29 9.52
CA THR A 103 12.62 7.08 9.93
C THR A 103 11.69 5.89 10.15
N LEU A 104 10.61 6.09 10.91
CA LEU A 104 9.60 5.05 11.15
C LEU A 104 8.93 4.63 9.84
N ARG A 105 8.65 5.58 8.95
CA ARG A 105 8.11 5.31 7.61
C ARG A 105 9.01 4.35 6.83
N SER A 106 10.33 4.57 6.82
CA SER A 106 11.28 3.69 6.13
C SER A 106 11.33 2.29 6.76
N LEU A 107 11.31 2.19 8.09
CA LEU A 107 11.28 0.89 8.78
C LEU A 107 10.04 0.07 8.43
N VAL A 108 8.86 0.70 8.48
CA VAL A 108 7.59 0.05 8.11
C VAL A 108 7.56 -0.32 6.63
N TRP A 109 8.17 0.49 5.76
CA TRP A 109 8.30 0.16 4.35
C TRP A 109 9.16 -1.09 4.11
N ILE A 110 10.33 -1.16 4.76
CA ILE A 110 11.23 -2.33 4.67
C ILE A 110 10.52 -3.58 5.19
N ALA A 111 9.82 -3.48 6.32
CA ALA A 111 9.03 -4.58 6.86
C ALA A 111 7.95 -5.03 5.86
N GLY A 112 7.22 -4.10 5.24
CA GLY A 112 6.20 -4.41 4.25
C GLY A 112 6.78 -5.10 3.01
N TRP A 113 7.91 -4.61 2.51
CA TRP A 113 8.62 -5.25 1.39
C TRP A 113 9.09 -6.66 1.76
N GLY A 114 9.61 -6.86 2.97
CA GLY A 114 10.00 -8.16 3.51
C GLY A 114 8.83 -9.15 3.59
N ILE A 115 7.62 -8.69 3.88
CA ILE A 115 6.41 -9.54 3.82
C ILE A 115 6.11 -9.99 2.38
N SER A 116 6.17 -9.09 1.39
CA SER A 116 6.01 -9.47 -0.01
C SER A 116 7.05 -10.50 -0.43
N VAL A 117 8.32 -10.31 -0.07
CA VAL A 117 9.39 -11.30 -0.32
C VAL A 117 9.08 -12.63 0.37
N SER A 118 8.61 -12.61 1.62
CA SER A 118 8.27 -13.82 2.38
C SER A 118 7.16 -14.66 1.72
N LEU A 119 6.21 -14.01 1.04
CA LEU A 119 5.17 -14.70 0.26
C LEU A 119 5.79 -15.48 -0.92
N TYR A 120 6.68 -14.83 -1.68
CA TYR A 120 7.39 -15.50 -2.78
C TYR A 120 8.27 -16.64 -2.27
N LEU A 121 9.04 -16.38 -1.22
CA LEU A 121 9.91 -17.37 -0.60
C LEU A 121 9.11 -18.58 -0.12
N SER A 122 7.96 -18.36 0.53
CA SER A 122 7.07 -19.45 0.96
C SER A 122 6.57 -20.32 -0.20
N ALA A 123 6.57 -19.82 -1.43
CA ALA A 123 6.13 -20.52 -2.62
C ALA A 123 7.25 -21.33 -3.31
N LEU A 124 8.51 -21.21 -2.86
CA LEU A 124 9.66 -21.90 -3.44
C LEU A 124 9.94 -23.29 -2.83
N TRP A 125 9.33 -23.62 -1.70
CA TRP A 125 9.54 -24.85 -0.94
C TRP A 125 8.24 -25.36 -0.33
#